data_AF-A0A8T5WNU5-F1
#
_entry.id   AF-A0A8T5WNU5-F1
#
_cell.length_a   1.000
_cell.length_b   1.000
_cell.length_c   1.000
_cell.angle_alpha   90.00
_cell.angle_beta   90.00
_cell.angle_gamma   90.00
#
_symmetry.space_group_name_H-M   'P 1'
#
loop_
_entity.id
_entity.type
_entity.pdbx_description
1 polymer ?
#
loop_
_entity_poly.entity_id
_entity_poly.type
_entity_poly.pdbx_seq_one_letter_code
_entity_poly.pdbx_strand_id
1 'polypeptide(L)'
;MKKSILILLSVLLLGVGMVSATTCTSDSDCTSADYCSADSHSCVALVSCPTYICSGAYACDIASERCPVSCDTDSSCNTGYSCDTTAGTCVSAPCTDSDGSTTAYTSSGTVTSVSSGATVTSTDSCSGNTLTEYGCSGTSLVSSSYTCSSGYSCSGSVCTNSCTDTDGSSTAYTTKGTISGGSWKTTGASYSPYTDICSGGKLQEAYCSDSTHAFYRRVTCATVVGSGSTCSSGVCSAATSSSSAAPEYLSSSSSLPWILAGVGVLLLAGVTYWHFKGSSAPKKR
;
A
#
# COMPACT_ATOMS: atom_id res chain seq x y z
N MET A 1 65.40 61.67 -78.23
CA MET A 1 66.64 60.87 -78.16
C MET A 1 66.52 59.88 -77.01
N LYS A 2 66.77 58.61 -77.32
CA LYS A 2 67.12 57.48 -76.45
C LYS A 2 67.45 57.79 -74.98
N LYS A 3 66.79 57.07 -74.06
CA LYS A 3 67.43 55.97 -73.31
C LYS A 3 66.42 55.14 -72.51
N SER A 4 66.36 53.86 -72.87
CA SER A 4 65.86 52.74 -72.06
C SER A 4 66.81 52.43 -70.90
N ILE A 5 66.28 51.99 -69.76
CA ILE A 5 66.82 51.13 -68.67
C ILE A 5 65.57 50.89 -67.78
N LEU A 6 64.89 49.73 -67.70
CA LEU A 6 65.25 48.33 -67.43
C LEU A 6 65.58 48.04 -65.94
N ILE A 7 64.58 47.43 -65.27
CA ILE A 7 64.61 46.57 -64.06
C ILE A 7 64.88 47.22 -62.69
N LEU A 8 63.85 47.26 -61.83
CA LEU A 8 63.85 46.43 -60.61
C LEU A 8 62.42 46.16 -60.12
N LEU A 9 62.05 44.89 -60.22
CA LEU A 9 60.84 44.26 -59.70
C LEU A 9 60.91 44.32 -58.16
N SER A 10 60.13 45.18 -57.52
CA SER A 10 59.89 45.13 -56.07
C SER A 10 58.44 44.75 -55.86
N VAL A 11 58.27 43.48 -55.50
CA VAL A 11 57.01 42.82 -55.19
C VAL A 11 56.32 43.57 -54.05
N LEU A 12 55.25 44.26 -54.41
CA LEU A 12 54.26 44.80 -53.50
C LEU A 12 53.35 43.63 -53.06
N LEU A 13 53.72 42.90 -52.00
CA LEU A 13 52.79 42.08 -51.24
C LEU A 13 52.81 42.55 -49.79
N LEU A 14 52.06 43.61 -49.53
CA LEU A 14 51.50 43.84 -48.21
C LEU A 14 50.44 42.76 -48.00
N GLY A 15 50.82 41.71 -47.28
CA GLY A 15 49.92 40.67 -46.79
C GLY A 15 48.97 41.25 -45.76
N VAL A 16 47.91 41.92 -46.22
CA VAL A 16 46.63 41.90 -45.49
C VAL A 16 46.04 40.53 -45.75
N GLY A 17 46.07 39.68 -44.72
CA GLY A 17 45.49 38.36 -44.75
C GLY A 17 44.03 38.44 -45.16
N MET A 18 43.75 38.07 -46.40
CA MET A 18 42.43 37.63 -46.78
C MET A 18 42.23 36.26 -46.12
N VAL A 19 41.66 36.28 -44.92
CA VAL A 19 41.04 35.08 -44.35
C VAL A 19 39.90 34.76 -45.30
N SER A 20 40.14 33.81 -46.20
CA SER A 20 39.11 33.22 -47.05
C SER A 20 37.94 32.84 -46.16
N ALA A 21 36.74 33.18 -46.59
CA ALA A 21 35.52 32.66 -46.01
C ALA A 21 35.57 31.13 -46.04
N THR A 22 35.92 30.52 -44.92
CA THR A 22 35.87 29.08 -44.72
C THR A 22 34.43 28.73 -44.43
N THR A 23 33.68 28.47 -45.49
CA THR A 23 32.50 27.63 -45.34
C THR A 23 32.95 26.31 -44.75
N CYS A 24 32.31 25.85 -43.70
CA CYS A 24 32.71 24.66 -42.96
C CYS A 24 31.58 23.62 -43.00
N THR A 25 31.96 22.35 -42.88
CA THR A 25 31.02 21.23 -42.73
C THR A 25 31.20 20.52 -41.39
N SER A 26 32.31 20.78 -40.72
CA SER A 26 32.68 20.23 -39.42
C SER A 26 33.69 21.15 -38.72
N ASP A 27 33.86 20.99 -37.41
CA ASP A 27 34.78 21.83 -36.61
C ASP A 27 36.25 21.65 -37.00
N SER A 28 36.62 20.51 -37.59
CA SER A 28 37.97 20.30 -38.11
C SER A 28 38.32 21.18 -39.31
N ASP A 29 37.32 21.79 -39.95
CA ASP A 29 37.51 22.72 -41.06
C ASP A 29 37.87 24.13 -40.55
N CYS A 30 37.75 24.38 -39.25
CA CYS A 30 37.97 25.66 -38.60
C CYS A 30 39.34 25.71 -37.88
N THR A 31 39.84 26.92 -37.61
CA THR A 31 41.10 27.05 -36.87
C THR A 31 40.90 26.59 -35.43
N SER A 32 41.98 26.28 -34.71
CA SER A 32 41.92 25.69 -33.36
C SER A 32 41.22 26.53 -32.27
N ALA A 33 40.71 27.71 -32.61
CA ALA A 33 39.98 28.61 -31.71
C ALA A 33 38.58 28.99 -32.24
N ASP A 34 38.11 28.34 -33.31
CA ASP A 34 36.81 28.59 -33.94
C ASP A 34 36.03 27.27 -34.06
N TYR A 35 34.71 27.34 -34.22
CA TYR A 35 33.86 26.16 -34.49
C TYR A 35 32.97 26.40 -35.71
N CYS A 36 32.41 25.34 -36.28
CA CYS A 36 31.55 25.43 -37.45
C CYS A 36 30.08 25.69 -37.06
N SER A 37 29.57 26.89 -37.35
CA SER A 37 28.14 27.18 -37.14
C SER A 37 27.27 26.40 -38.12
N ALA A 38 26.40 25.52 -37.61
CA ALA A 38 25.47 24.73 -38.43
C ALA A 38 24.46 25.59 -39.20
N ASP A 39 24.12 26.77 -38.67
CA ASP A 39 23.12 27.65 -39.28
C ASP A 39 23.70 28.47 -40.44
N SER A 40 24.93 28.95 -40.29
CA SER A 40 25.59 29.81 -41.28
C SER A 40 26.65 29.10 -42.13
N HIS A 41 26.95 27.83 -41.81
CA HIS A 41 28.00 27.02 -42.44
C HIS A 41 29.33 27.76 -42.51
N SER A 42 29.69 28.50 -41.47
CA SER A 42 30.88 29.36 -41.42
C SER A 42 31.59 29.23 -40.09
N CYS A 43 32.92 29.29 -40.08
CA CYS A 43 33.69 29.28 -38.85
C CYS A 43 33.42 30.55 -38.03
N VAL A 44 32.96 30.38 -36.80
CA VAL A 44 32.68 31.47 -35.85
C VAL A 44 33.72 31.39 -34.73
N ALA A 45 34.31 32.54 -34.40
CA ALA A 45 35.29 32.62 -33.33
C ALA A 45 34.64 32.29 -31.98
N LEU A 46 35.33 31.51 -31.13
CA LEU A 46 34.92 31.30 -29.74
C LEU A 46 34.95 32.64 -29.00
N VAL A 47 33.84 33.37 -29.03
CA VAL A 47 33.66 34.56 -28.19
C VAL A 47 33.22 34.02 -26.84
N SER A 48 34.21 33.94 -25.93
CA SER A 48 34.06 33.61 -24.52
C SER A 48 32.64 33.87 -24.00
N CYS A 49 31.92 32.79 -23.74
CA CYS A 49 30.56 32.76 -23.21
C CYS A 49 30.45 33.77 -22.05
N PRO A 50 29.76 34.93 -22.22
CA PRO A 50 29.71 35.93 -21.18
C PRO A 50 29.00 35.30 -19.99
N THR A 51 29.70 35.26 -18.84
CA THR A 51 29.35 34.60 -17.58
C THR A 51 28.04 35.07 -16.94
N TYR A 52 27.25 35.88 -17.65
CA TYR A 52 26.03 36.50 -17.16
C TYR A 52 24.74 35.96 -17.80
N ILE A 53 24.80 35.09 -18.83
CA ILE A 53 23.58 34.63 -19.52
C ILE A 53 22.99 33.34 -18.91
N CYS A 54 23.81 32.45 -18.33
CA CYS A 54 23.28 31.29 -17.61
C CYS A 54 23.19 31.61 -16.10
N SER A 55 22.05 32.08 -15.61
CA SER A 55 21.87 32.42 -14.19
C SER A 55 21.76 31.16 -13.32
N GLY A 56 22.73 30.91 -12.42
CA GLY A 56 22.74 29.75 -11.50
C GLY A 56 24.04 28.95 -11.54
N ALA A 57 24.00 27.69 -11.11
CA ALA A 57 25.17 26.79 -11.05
C ALA A 57 25.55 26.17 -12.41
N TYR A 58 25.48 26.93 -13.49
CA TYR A 58 25.60 26.41 -14.86
C TYR A 58 26.97 26.71 -15.48
N ALA A 59 27.55 25.71 -16.16
CA ALA A 59 28.70 25.86 -17.04
C ALA A 59 28.21 25.80 -18.51
N CYS A 60 28.69 26.73 -19.33
CA CYS A 60 28.43 26.78 -20.77
C CYS A 60 29.05 25.55 -21.46
N ASP A 61 28.28 24.83 -22.28
CA ASP A 61 28.84 23.78 -23.14
C ASP A 61 29.60 24.45 -24.30
N ILE A 62 30.92 24.34 -24.24
CA ILE A 62 31.84 24.96 -25.20
C ILE A 62 31.66 24.38 -26.60
N ALA A 63 31.16 23.14 -26.73
CA ALA A 63 30.99 22.50 -28.02
C ALA A 63 29.74 22.96 -28.79
N SER A 64 28.73 23.51 -28.11
CA SER A 64 27.44 23.83 -28.73
C SER A 64 27.05 25.31 -28.67
N GLU A 65 27.80 26.15 -27.94
CA GLU A 65 27.55 27.59 -27.71
C GLU A 65 26.10 27.94 -27.30
N ARG A 66 25.37 26.95 -26.79
CA ARG A 66 24.08 27.13 -26.15
C ARG A 66 24.34 27.03 -24.65
N CYS A 67 23.62 27.76 -23.80
CA CYS A 67 23.32 27.18 -22.49
C CYS A 67 22.47 25.95 -22.87
N PRO A 68 22.93 24.69 -22.73
CA PRO A 68 22.05 23.56 -22.96
C PRO A 68 20.90 23.73 -21.96
N VAL A 69 19.75 24.19 -22.46
CA VAL A 69 18.48 23.78 -21.89
C VAL A 69 18.56 22.25 -21.87
N SER A 70 18.28 21.55 -20.79
CA SER A 70 17.85 21.86 -19.44
C SER A 70 17.53 20.47 -18.91
N CYS A 71 18.27 20.01 -17.90
CA CYS A 71 18.27 18.67 -17.28
C CYS A 71 19.03 17.54 -18.01
N ASP A 72 19.88 16.85 -17.26
CA ASP A 72 20.49 15.54 -17.61
C ASP A 72 19.81 14.39 -16.86
N THR A 73 19.17 14.72 -15.74
CA THR A 73 18.37 13.82 -14.90
C THR A 73 17.20 14.61 -14.35
N ASP A 74 16.18 13.89 -13.86
CA ASP A 74 15.03 14.52 -13.19
C ASP A 74 15.48 15.52 -12.11
N SER A 75 16.57 15.25 -11.37
CA SER A 75 17.12 16.08 -10.28
C SER A 75 17.42 17.53 -10.66
N SER A 76 17.55 17.78 -11.96
CA SER A 76 17.79 19.11 -12.53
C SER A 76 16.51 19.90 -12.81
N CYS A 77 15.33 19.28 -12.61
CA CYS A 77 14.03 19.88 -12.83
C CYS A 77 13.33 20.30 -11.53
N ASN A 78 12.54 21.36 -11.61
CA ASN A 78 11.65 21.78 -10.51
C ASN A 78 10.59 20.71 -10.22
N THR A 79 10.02 20.72 -9.01
CA THR A 79 8.91 19.84 -8.61
C THR A 79 7.77 19.86 -9.63
N GLY A 80 7.25 18.67 -9.98
CA GLY A 80 6.21 18.50 -10.98
C GLY A 80 6.72 18.43 -12.43
N TYR A 81 8.04 18.43 -12.65
CA TYR A 81 8.67 18.29 -13.96
C TYR A 81 9.70 17.14 -13.96
N SER A 82 9.82 16.46 -15.10
CA SER A 82 10.76 15.36 -15.36
C SER A 82 11.58 15.68 -16.60
N CYS A 83 12.77 15.10 -16.66
CA CYS A 83 13.70 15.33 -17.73
C CYS A 83 13.37 14.52 -18.98
N ASP A 84 12.97 15.21 -20.05
CA ASP A 84 13.05 14.65 -21.39
C ASP A 84 14.51 14.68 -21.84
N THR A 85 15.22 13.58 -21.61
CA THR A 85 16.64 13.42 -21.96
C THR A 85 16.89 13.37 -23.47
N THR A 86 15.84 13.23 -24.29
CA THR A 86 15.95 13.29 -25.75
C THR A 86 15.89 14.73 -26.24
N ALA A 87 15.00 15.54 -25.66
CA ALA A 87 14.89 16.96 -25.97
C ALA A 87 15.84 17.84 -25.14
N GLY A 88 16.42 17.30 -24.06
CA GLY A 88 17.12 18.08 -23.03
C GLY A 88 16.17 19.09 -22.41
N THR A 89 14.93 18.73 -22.07
CA THR A 89 14.01 19.70 -21.46
C THR A 89 13.22 19.16 -20.29
N CYS A 90 13.01 20.00 -19.27
CA CYS A 90 12.08 19.69 -18.19
C CYS A 90 10.64 19.77 -18.72
N VAL A 91 9.99 18.62 -18.86
CA VAL A 91 8.59 18.49 -19.25
C VAL A 91 7.73 18.20 -18.03
N SER A 92 6.45 18.58 -18.08
CA SER A 92 5.51 18.29 -16.99
C SER A 92 5.50 16.79 -16.69
N ALA A 93 5.90 16.41 -15.47
CA ALA A 93 5.86 15.02 -15.03
C ALA A 93 4.42 14.67 -14.64
N PRO A 94 3.81 13.63 -15.23
CA PRO A 94 2.49 13.22 -14.81
C PRO A 94 2.57 12.71 -13.36
N CYS A 95 1.64 13.17 -12.53
CA CYS A 95 1.30 12.45 -11.32
C CYS A 95 0.30 11.38 -11.73
N THR A 96 0.59 10.12 -11.39
CA THR A 96 -0.28 8.99 -11.68
C THR A 96 -0.77 8.39 -10.38
N ASP A 97 -2.08 8.22 -10.28
CA ASP A 97 -2.77 7.62 -9.16
C ASP A 97 -3.48 6.35 -9.64
N SER A 98 -3.23 5.22 -8.98
CA SER A 98 -3.70 3.91 -9.45
C SER A 98 -5.19 3.66 -9.21
N ASP A 99 -5.82 4.34 -8.26
CA ASP A 99 -7.27 4.27 -8.02
C ASP A 99 -8.02 5.54 -8.43
N GLY A 100 -7.25 6.58 -8.80
CA GLY A 100 -7.71 7.74 -9.56
C GLY A 100 -8.49 8.77 -8.74
N SER A 101 -8.44 8.72 -7.41
CA SER A 101 -9.08 9.72 -6.57
C SER A 101 -8.48 9.79 -5.17
N THR A 102 -8.33 11.01 -4.65
CA THR A 102 -8.03 11.29 -3.23
C THR A 102 -9.17 10.94 -2.26
N THR A 103 -10.16 10.15 -2.71
CA THR A 103 -11.37 9.79 -1.95
C THR A 103 -11.74 8.32 -2.16
N ALA A 104 -10.87 7.50 -2.75
CA ALA A 104 -11.12 6.10 -3.08
C ALA A 104 -10.88 5.17 -1.89
N TYR A 105 -11.44 5.49 -0.71
CA TYR A 105 -11.15 4.83 0.58
C TYR A 105 -11.49 3.32 0.68
N THR A 106 -12.09 2.71 -0.34
CA THR A 106 -12.38 1.26 -0.40
C THR A 106 -11.42 0.49 -1.32
N SER A 107 -10.52 1.17 -2.00
CA SER A 107 -9.56 0.62 -2.96
C SER A 107 -8.15 1.03 -2.53
N SER A 108 -7.18 0.14 -2.70
CA SER A 108 -5.79 0.51 -2.38
C SER A 108 -5.21 1.30 -3.55
N GLY A 109 -4.72 2.49 -3.27
CA GLY A 109 -4.03 3.35 -4.20
C GLY A 109 -2.52 3.36 -4.01
N THR A 110 -1.82 3.71 -5.07
CA THR A 110 -0.41 4.10 -5.07
C THR A 110 -0.23 5.23 -6.05
N VAL A 111 0.31 6.32 -5.54
CA VAL A 111 0.63 7.53 -6.29
C VAL A 111 2.09 7.51 -6.65
N THR A 112 2.39 7.83 -7.90
CA THR A 112 3.75 8.11 -8.39
C THR A 112 3.79 9.53 -8.95
N SER A 113 4.78 10.32 -8.51
CA SER A 113 5.00 11.70 -8.94
C SER A 113 6.49 12.02 -9.01
N VAL A 114 6.87 13.20 -9.52
CA VAL A 114 8.25 13.68 -9.48
C VAL A 114 8.34 14.93 -8.60
N SER A 115 9.18 14.86 -7.56
CA SER A 115 9.40 15.95 -6.61
C SER A 115 10.88 16.23 -6.47
N SER A 116 11.28 17.51 -6.65
CA SER A 116 12.69 17.93 -6.70
C SER A 116 13.54 17.02 -7.59
N GLY A 117 12.94 16.55 -8.70
CA GLY A 117 13.62 15.71 -9.65
C GLY A 117 13.94 14.29 -9.20
N ALA A 118 13.20 13.77 -8.23
CA ALA A 118 13.19 12.35 -7.91
C ALA A 118 11.79 11.80 -8.05
N THR A 119 11.66 10.58 -8.58
CA THR A 119 10.42 9.83 -8.53
C THR A 119 10.08 9.53 -7.07
N VAL A 120 8.91 9.99 -6.64
CA VAL A 120 8.34 9.73 -5.32
C VAL A 120 7.12 8.84 -5.49
N THR A 121 7.10 7.74 -4.75
CA THR A 121 5.97 6.83 -4.67
C THR A 121 5.38 6.90 -3.26
N SER A 122 4.06 6.95 -3.14
CA SER A 122 3.35 6.85 -1.87
C SER A 122 2.14 5.93 -2.03
N THR A 123 1.93 5.07 -1.04
CA THR A 123 0.85 4.10 -1.02
C THR A 123 -0.06 4.43 0.14
N ASP A 124 -1.37 4.26 -0.06
CA ASP A 124 -2.33 4.49 1.00
C ASP A 124 -2.03 3.61 2.19
N SER A 125 -2.31 4.13 3.38
CA SER A 125 -1.90 3.43 4.60
C SER A 125 -2.83 3.71 5.75
N CYS A 126 -3.09 2.66 6.51
CA CYS A 126 -3.86 2.74 7.74
C CYS A 126 -2.96 3.01 8.94
N SER A 127 -3.37 3.97 9.77
CA SER A 127 -2.84 4.19 11.12
C SER A 127 -4.00 4.17 12.11
N GLY A 128 -4.12 3.09 12.88
CA GLY A 128 -5.32 2.84 13.68
C GLY A 128 -6.55 2.69 12.77
N ASN A 129 -7.61 3.47 13.03
CA ASN A 129 -8.82 3.50 12.19
C ASN A 129 -8.87 4.68 11.20
N THR A 130 -7.71 5.29 10.92
CA THR A 130 -7.58 6.42 9.99
C THR A 130 -6.77 5.98 8.78
N LEU A 131 -7.36 6.12 7.60
CA LEU A 131 -6.73 5.95 6.30
C LEU A 131 -6.06 7.25 5.90
N THR A 132 -4.77 7.19 5.56
CA THR A 132 -4.11 8.25 4.80
C THR A 132 -4.19 7.89 3.34
N GLU A 133 -5.01 8.63 2.61
CA GLU A 133 -5.18 8.52 1.16
C GLU A 133 -4.19 9.47 0.48
N TYR A 134 -3.43 8.97 -0.48
CA TYR A 134 -2.65 9.76 -1.40
C TYR A 134 -3.40 9.91 -2.72
N GLY A 135 -3.21 11.04 -3.40
CA GLY A 135 -3.68 11.17 -4.77
C GLY A 135 -2.93 12.25 -5.54
N CYS A 136 -3.40 12.52 -6.75
CA CYS A 136 -2.81 13.52 -7.63
C CYS A 136 -3.65 14.79 -7.72
N SER A 137 -3.01 15.94 -7.53
CA SER A 137 -3.56 17.26 -7.87
C SER A 137 -2.68 17.91 -8.94
N GLY A 138 -3.07 17.74 -10.20
CA GLY A 138 -2.23 18.11 -11.34
C GLY A 138 -0.98 17.22 -11.40
N THR A 139 0.20 17.82 -11.28
CA THR A 139 1.50 17.10 -11.27
C THR A 139 2.00 16.80 -9.85
N SER A 140 1.26 17.24 -8.83
CA SER A 140 1.69 17.15 -7.43
C SER A 140 1.00 16.01 -6.69
N LEU A 141 1.79 15.30 -5.87
CA LEU A 141 1.28 14.37 -4.87
C LEU A 141 0.64 15.15 -3.73
N VAL A 142 -0.58 14.76 -3.38
CA VAL A 142 -1.34 15.29 -2.25
C VAL A 142 -1.80 14.15 -1.36
N SER A 143 -2.21 14.45 -0.13
CA SER A 143 -2.81 13.46 0.76
C SER A 143 -3.99 14.02 1.56
N SER A 144 -4.85 13.13 2.02
CA SER A 144 -5.97 13.41 2.90
C SER A 144 -6.14 12.29 3.91
N SER A 145 -6.61 12.62 5.11
CA SER A 145 -6.86 11.62 6.15
C SER A 145 -8.36 11.41 6.34
N TYR A 146 -8.78 10.14 6.31
CA TYR A 146 -10.17 9.72 6.48
C TYR A 146 -10.29 8.73 7.63
N THR A 147 -11.13 9.04 8.62
CA THR A 147 -11.49 8.04 9.63
C THR A 147 -12.54 7.10 9.02
N CYS A 148 -12.27 5.80 9.04
CA CYS A 148 -13.22 4.82 8.53
C CYS A 148 -14.55 4.94 9.30
N SER A 149 -15.65 4.97 8.54
CA SER A 149 -17.00 5.11 9.10
C SER A 149 -17.35 3.94 10.03
N SER A 150 -18.38 4.12 10.86
CA SER A 150 -18.88 3.05 11.73
C SER A 150 -19.19 1.78 10.92
N GLY A 151 -18.70 0.62 11.38
CA GLY A 151 -18.81 -0.65 10.67
C GLY A 151 -17.61 -0.98 9.78
N TYR A 152 -16.73 -0.03 9.50
CA TYR A 152 -15.51 -0.24 8.72
C TYR A 152 -14.28 -0.16 9.62
N SER A 153 -13.28 -0.98 9.30
CA SER A 153 -11.95 -0.90 9.90
C SER A 153 -10.92 -0.60 8.84
N CYS A 154 -10.00 0.30 9.18
CA CYS A 154 -8.84 0.52 8.33
C CYS A 154 -7.90 -0.69 8.47
N SER A 155 -7.64 -1.39 7.38
CA SER A 155 -6.72 -2.53 7.35
C SER A 155 -5.87 -2.49 6.09
N GLY A 156 -4.55 -2.54 6.27
CA GLY A 156 -3.58 -2.37 5.18
C GLY A 156 -3.60 -0.93 4.66
N SER A 157 -4.29 -0.73 3.54
CA SER A 157 -4.35 0.50 2.75
C SER A 157 -5.78 0.90 2.39
N VAL A 158 -6.79 0.33 3.07
CA VAL A 158 -8.21 0.55 2.74
C VAL A 158 -9.11 0.52 3.98
N CYS A 159 -10.21 1.26 3.92
CA CYS A 159 -11.34 1.06 4.82
C CYS A 159 -12.16 -0.14 4.36
N THR A 160 -12.04 -1.24 5.10
CA THR A 160 -12.74 -2.50 4.78
C THR A 160 -13.92 -2.72 5.70
N ASN A 161 -15.00 -3.26 5.13
CA ASN A 161 -16.13 -3.73 5.90
C ASN A 161 -15.84 -5.15 6.41
N SER A 162 -15.09 -5.27 7.50
CA SER A 162 -14.69 -6.56 8.06
C SER A 162 -15.57 -6.91 9.24
N CYS A 163 -16.29 -8.04 9.18
CA CYS A 163 -17.00 -8.58 10.32
C CYS A 163 -16.02 -9.34 11.21
N THR A 164 -15.92 -8.95 12.47
CA THR A 164 -15.15 -9.65 13.51
C THR A 164 -16.06 -10.14 14.61
N ASP A 165 -15.82 -11.34 15.11
CA ASP A 165 -16.60 -12.02 16.13
C ASP A 165 -15.67 -12.53 17.24
N THR A 166 -15.89 -12.12 18.49
CA THR A 166 -14.98 -12.44 19.60
C THR A 166 -15.05 -13.89 20.09
N ASP A 167 -16.13 -14.61 19.83
CA ASP A 167 -16.25 -16.03 20.16
C ASP A 167 -16.21 -16.96 18.93
N GLY A 168 -16.27 -16.35 17.74
CA GLY A 168 -15.79 -16.92 16.48
C GLY A 168 -16.68 -18.01 15.89
N SER A 169 -17.90 -18.20 16.40
CA SER A 169 -18.81 -19.21 15.85
C SER A 169 -20.27 -18.89 16.13
N SER A 170 -21.11 -19.17 15.13
CA SER A 170 -22.58 -19.14 15.30
C SER A 170 -23.13 -20.03 16.41
N THR A 171 -22.33 -20.97 16.94
CA THR A 171 -22.74 -21.96 17.94
C THR A 171 -22.05 -21.77 19.29
N ALA A 172 -21.46 -20.61 19.56
CA ALA A 172 -20.68 -20.33 20.76
C ALA A 172 -21.57 -19.98 21.97
N TYR A 173 -22.68 -20.69 22.17
CA TYR A 173 -23.75 -20.30 23.09
C TYR A 173 -23.38 -20.18 24.57
N THR A 174 -22.24 -20.73 25.00
CA THR A 174 -21.77 -20.72 26.40
C THR A 174 -20.72 -19.64 26.67
N THR A 175 -20.27 -18.94 25.63
CA THR A 175 -19.31 -17.85 25.67
C THR A 175 -20.04 -16.58 25.27
N LYS A 176 -19.70 -15.44 25.88
CA LYS A 176 -20.30 -14.17 25.48
C LYS A 176 -19.52 -13.58 24.32
N GLY A 177 -20.16 -13.47 23.17
CA GLY A 177 -19.63 -12.87 21.96
C GLY A 177 -19.97 -11.39 21.82
N THR A 178 -19.19 -10.70 21.00
CA THR A 178 -19.49 -9.40 20.43
C THR A 178 -19.02 -9.38 19.00
N ILE A 179 -19.95 -9.05 18.09
CA ILE A 179 -19.61 -8.75 16.71
C ILE A 179 -19.32 -7.26 16.54
N SER A 180 -18.35 -6.95 15.69
CA SER A 180 -18.03 -5.58 15.30
C SER A 180 -17.55 -5.51 13.86
N GLY A 181 -17.69 -4.33 13.25
CA GLY A 181 -17.49 -4.14 11.81
C GLY A 181 -18.49 -4.95 10.97
N GLY A 182 -18.48 -4.85 9.65
CA GLY A 182 -19.42 -5.60 8.81
C GLY A 182 -20.76 -4.89 8.59
N SER A 183 -21.65 -5.60 7.88
CA SER A 183 -23.05 -5.22 7.68
C SER A 183 -23.99 -6.37 8.04
N TRP A 184 -25.25 -6.07 8.37
CA TRP A 184 -26.22 -7.13 8.59
C TRP A 184 -26.51 -7.84 7.27
N LYS A 185 -26.33 -9.16 7.21
CA LYS A 185 -26.63 -9.97 6.01
C LYS A 185 -28.09 -9.82 5.56
N THR A 186 -29.00 -9.51 6.47
CA THR A 186 -30.44 -9.40 6.22
C THR A 186 -30.85 -8.06 5.61
N THR A 187 -30.17 -6.96 5.94
CA THR A 187 -30.56 -5.61 5.53
C THR A 187 -29.50 -4.88 4.71
N GLY A 188 -28.26 -5.37 4.70
CA GLY A 188 -27.09 -4.67 4.16
C GLY A 188 -26.66 -3.45 4.98
N ALA A 189 -27.34 -3.13 6.08
CA ALA A 189 -27.03 -1.96 6.90
C ALA A 189 -25.82 -2.22 7.81
N SER A 190 -24.93 -1.23 7.91
CA SER A 190 -23.88 -1.20 8.94
C SER A 190 -24.49 -1.18 10.34
N TYR A 191 -23.76 -1.70 11.32
CA TYR A 191 -24.18 -1.72 12.72
C TYR A 191 -23.05 -1.30 13.66
N SER A 192 -23.44 -0.70 14.79
CA SER A 192 -22.53 -0.54 15.94
C SER A 192 -22.28 -1.89 16.61
N PRO A 193 -21.14 -2.10 17.30
CA PRO A 193 -20.82 -3.36 17.94
C PRO A 193 -22.01 -3.97 18.69
N TYR A 194 -22.28 -5.24 18.42
CA TYR A 194 -23.45 -5.94 18.94
C TYR A 194 -22.99 -7.11 19.79
N THR A 195 -23.31 -7.07 21.07
CA THR A 195 -22.98 -8.10 22.05
C THR A 195 -24.15 -9.05 22.24
N ASP A 196 -23.87 -10.32 22.49
CA ASP A 196 -24.92 -11.30 22.77
C ASP A 196 -25.77 -10.90 23.97
N ILE A 197 -27.08 -11.08 23.82
CA ILE A 197 -28.06 -10.71 24.82
C ILE A 197 -29.06 -11.83 25.07
N CYS A 198 -29.58 -11.85 26.30
CA CYS A 198 -30.74 -12.66 26.64
C CYS A 198 -32.00 -11.81 26.50
N SER A 199 -32.96 -12.27 25.70
CA SER A 199 -34.26 -11.61 25.53
C SER A 199 -35.38 -12.64 25.44
N GLY A 200 -36.39 -12.51 26.29
CA GLY A 200 -37.50 -13.46 26.36
C GLY A 200 -37.07 -14.89 26.73
N GLY A 201 -36.06 -15.04 27.58
CA GLY A 201 -35.51 -16.35 27.99
C GLY A 201 -34.73 -17.10 26.90
N LYS A 202 -34.50 -16.45 25.75
CA LYS A 202 -33.70 -16.98 24.64
C LYS A 202 -32.40 -16.19 24.52
N LEU A 203 -31.35 -16.87 24.07
CA LEU A 203 -30.10 -16.23 23.66
C LEU A 203 -30.29 -15.68 22.25
N GLN A 204 -30.03 -14.39 22.07
CA GLN A 204 -29.85 -13.79 20.76
C GLN A 204 -28.34 -13.73 20.51
N GLU A 205 -27.86 -14.78 19.85
CA GLU A 205 -26.48 -14.96 19.39
C GLU A 205 -26.26 -14.10 18.15
N ALA A 206 -25.27 -13.22 18.16
CA ALA A 206 -24.82 -12.50 16.99
C ALA A 206 -23.44 -13.01 16.56
N TYR A 207 -23.27 -13.29 15.27
CA TYR A 207 -22.06 -13.91 14.75
C TYR A 207 -21.72 -13.42 13.34
N CYS A 208 -20.45 -13.50 12.97
CA CYS A 208 -20.03 -13.25 11.60
C CYS A 208 -20.33 -14.46 10.71
N SER A 209 -21.24 -14.28 9.75
CA SER A 209 -21.65 -15.35 8.82
C SER A 209 -20.65 -15.54 7.68
N ASP A 210 -19.90 -14.49 7.36
CA ASP A 210 -18.77 -14.46 6.44
C ASP A 210 -17.86 -13.28 6.85
N SER A 211 -16.82 -12.98 6.07
CA SER A 211 -15.84 -11.94 6.39
C SER A 211 -16.41 -10.52 6.40
N THR A 212 -17.62 -10.29 5.87
CA THR A 212 -18.20 -8.96 5.67
C THR A 212 -19.61 -8.80 6.24
N HIS A 213 -20.29 -9.91 6.56
CA HIS A 213 -21.66 -9.88 7.03
C HIS A 213 -21.86 -10.59 8.37
N ALA A 214 -22.56 -9.92 9.28
CA ALA A 214 -23.11 -10.57 10.46
C ALA A 214 -24.54 -11.04 10.28
N PHE A 215 -24.90 -11.98 11.14
CA PHE A 215 -26.25 -12.46 11.34
C PHE A 215 -26.53 -12.57 12.84
N TYR A 216 -27.80 -12.69 13.22
CA TYR A 216 -28.14 -13.12 14.56
C TYR A 216 -29.16 -14.25 14.54
N ARG A 217 -29.08 -15.13 15.52
CA ARG A 217 -30.01 -16.23 15.72
C ARG A 217 -30.56 -16.20 17.13
N ARG A 218 -31.85 -16.50 17.27
CA ARG A 218 -32.48 -16.69 18.59
C ARG A 218 -32.58 -18.18 18.89
N VAL A 219 -31.96 -18.61 19.98
CA VAL A 219 -31.95 -20.01 20.43
C VAL A 219 -32.47 -20.15 21.85
N THR A 220 -33.12 -21.28 22.13
CA THR A 220 -33.51 -21.64 23.49
C THR A 220 -32.36 -22.40 24.14
N CYS A 221 -31.84 -21.94 25.29
CA CYS A 221 -30.70 -22.60 25.93
C CYS A 221 -30.96 -24.09 26.25
N ALA A 222 -32.19 -24.43 26.61
CA ALA A 222 -32.59 -25.82 26.83
C ALA A 222 -32.38 -26.74 25.60
N THR A 223 -32.45 -26.19 24.38
CA THR A 223 -32.29 -26.97 23.14
C THR A 223 -30.85 -27.06 22.67
N VAL A 224 -30.00 -26.09 23.00
CA VAL A 224 -28.62 -26.01 22.49
C VAL A 224 -27.54 -26.37 23.51
N VAL A 225 -27.80 -26.20 24.81
CA VAL A 225 -26.90 -26.62 25.89
C VAL A 225 -27.45 -27.84 26.64
N GLY A 226 -28.77 -27.93 26.79
CA GLY A 226 -29.45 -29.08 27.41
C GLY A 226 -30.55 -28.67 28.38
N SER A 227 -31.44 -29.61 28.70
CA SER A 227 -32.61 -29.38 29.57
C SER A 227 -32.24 -28.68 30.88
N GLY A 228 -33.03 -27.67 31.26
CA GLY A 228 -32.78 -26.85 32.45
C GLY A 228 -31.83 -25.67 32.21
N SER A 229 -31.09 -25.62 31.10
CA SER A 229 -30.22 -24.48 30.80
C SER A 229 -31.01 -23.20 30.57
N THR A 230 -30.52 -22.10 31.13
CA THR A 230 -31.16 -20.77 31.04
C THR A 230 -30.22 -19.76 30.40
N CYS A 231 -30.79 -18.73 29.77
CA CYS A 231 -30.01 -17.62 29.26
C CYS A 231 -29.84 -16.58 30.37
N SER A 232 -28.60 -16.25 30.70
CA SER A 232 -28.26 -15.16 31.60
C SER A 232 -27.06 -14.38 31.07
N SER A 233 -27.09 -13.04 31.18
CA SER A 233 -25.98 -12.16 30.82
C SER A 233 -25.44 -12.27 29.39
N GLY A 234 -26.24 -12.80 28.45
CA GLY A 234 -25.82 -13.02 27.06
C GLY A 234 -25.15 -14.36 26.82
N VAL A 235 -25.32 -15.34 27.72
CA VAL A 235 -24.83 -16.71 27.54
C VAL A 235 -25.86 -17.72 28.01
N CYS A 236 -25.82 -18.92 27.44
CA CYS A 236 -26.50 -20.09 27.95
C CYS A 236 -25.63 -20.76 29.02
N SER A 237 -26.17 -20.91 30.22
CA SER A 237 -25.55 -21.67 31.31
C SER A 237 -26.43 -22.85 31.68
N ALA A 238 -25.80 -24.01 31.91
CA ALA A 238 -26.49 -25.17 32.47
C ALA A 238 -27.18 -24.76 33.79
N ALA A 239 -28.33 -25.35 34.08
CA ALA A 239 -28.86 -25.27 35.43
C ALA A 239 -27.74 -25.73 36.36
N THR A 240 -27.29 -24.87 37.27
CA THR A 240 -26.52 -25.33 38.40
C THR A 240 -27.42 -26.37 39.04
N SER A 241 -27.03 -27.64 38.93
CA SER A 241 -27.67 -28.73 39.64
C SER A 241 -27.51 -28.38 41.10
N SER A 242 -28.45 -27.61 41.65
CA SER A 242 -28.59 -27.42 43.06
C SER A 242 -29.02 -28.77 43.58
N SER A 243 -28.03 -29.65 43.76
CA SER A 243 -28.14 -30.81 44.61
C SER A 243 -28.25 -30.28 46.03
N SER A 244 -29.38 -29.64 46.34
CA SER A 244 -29.96 -29.71 47.67
C SER A 244 -30.51 -31.13 47.82
N ALA A 245 -29.62 -32.13 47.73
CA ALA A 245 -29.78 -33.29 48.56
C ALA A 245 -29.66 -32.71 49.97
N ALA A 246 -30.80 -32.44 50.60
CA ALA A 246 -30.83 -32.29 52.04
C ALA A 246 -30.02 -33.48 52.59
N PRO A 247 -29.03 -33.27 53.47
CA PRO A 247 -28.39 -34.40 54.11
C PRO A 247 -29.52 -35.18 54.79
N GLU A 248 -29.81 -36.37 54.28
CA GLU A 248 -30.57 -37.35 55.05
C GLU A 248 -29.76 -37.53 56.33
N TYR A 249 -30.29 -36.96 57.40
CA TYR A 249 -29.83 -37.17 58.76
C TYR A 249 -30.15 -38.63 59.09
N LEU A 250 -29.31 -39.55 58.59
CA LEU A 250 -29.32 -40.94 59.02
C LEU A 250 -28.79 -40.96 60.45
N SER A 251 -29.72 -40.94 61.40
CA SER A 251 -29.47 -41.28 62.79
C SER A 251 -28.99 -42.73 62.84
N SER A 252 -27.67 -42.90 62.89
CA SER A 252 -27.00 -44.18 63.04
C SER A 252 -27.07 -44.62 64.51
N SER A 253 -28.00 -45.52 64.82
CA SER A 253 -27.88 -46.41 65.96
C SER A 253 -27.28 -47.74 65.52
N SER A 254 -26.07 -47.98 66.03
CA SER A 254 -25.51 -49.26 66.46
C SER A 254 -25.16 -50.38 65.46
N SER A 255 -23.93 -50.88 65.70
CA SER A 255 -23.46 -52.27 65.63
C SER A 255 -23.05 -52.90 64.28
N LEU A 256 -21.73 -52.96 64.10
CA LEU A 256 -20.93 -54.01 63.42
C LEU A 256 -21.30 -55.42 63.98
N PRO A 257 -21.14 -56.55 63.23
CA PRO A 257 -19.81 -57.08 62.86
C PRO A 257 -19.65 -57.80 61.49
N TRP A 258 -18.40 -57.74 60.99
CA TRP A 258 -17.59 -58.75 60.27
C TRP A 258 -18.27 -59.78 59.33
N ILE A 259 -17.78 -59.91 58.09
CA ILE A 259 -17.45 -61.18 57.39
C ILE A 259 -16.60 -60.92 56.13
N LEU A 260 -15.78 -61.93 55.85
CA LEU A 260 -14.65 -62.09 54.94
C LEU A 260 -14.98 -62.12 53.42
N ALA A 261 -13.91 -61.80 52.66
CA ALA A 261 -13.40 -62.48 51.45
C ALA A 261 -14.20 -62.52 50.13
N GLY A 262 -13.45 -62.39 49.03
CA GLY A 262 -13.88 -62.72 47.66
C GLY A 262 -13.34 -61.71 46.64
N VAL A 263 -12.08 -61.81 46.20
CA VAL A 263 -11.66 -62.49 44.96
C VAL A 263 -12.23 -61.84 43.68
N GLY A 264 -11.31 -61.26 42.91
CA GLY A 264 -11.31 -61.32 41.44
C GLY A 264 -12.23 -60.37 40.69
N VAL A 265 -11.66 -59.52 39.83
CA VAL A 265 -11.40 -59.86 38.42
C VAL A 265 -10.73 -58.67 37.76
N LEU A 266 -9.55 -58.96 37.22
CA LEU A 266 -8.76 -58.13 36.32
C LEU A 266 -9.47 -58.13 34.95
N LEU A 267 -9.89 -56.96 34.44
CA LEU A 267 -10.32 -56.82 33.05
C LEU A 267 -9.51 -55.70 32.38
N LEU A 268 -8.56 -56.13 31.56
CA LEU A 268 -7.87 -55.34 30.56
C LEU A 268 -8.85 -54.97 29.43
N ALA A 269 -8.94 -53.69 29.11
CA ALA A 269 -9.27 -53.20 27.78
C ALA A 269 -8.33 -52.02 27.54
N GLY A 270 -7.42 -52.01 26.57
CA GLY A 270 -7.64 -52.38 25.18
C GLY A 270 -7.49 -51.11 24.34
N VAL A 271 -6.32 -50.48 24.40
CA VAL A 271 -5.99 -49.28 23.63
C VAL A 271 -5.81 -49.70 22.17
N THR A 272 -6.77 -49.35 21.31
CA THR A 272 -6.60 -49.43 19.86
C THR A 272 -6.34 -48.05 19.31
N TYR A 273 -5.09 -47.83 18.91
CA TYR A 273 -4.60 -46.64 18.24
C TYR A 273 -4.97 -46.73 16.75
N TRP A 274 -5.86 -45.87 16.27
CA TRP A 274 -6.18 -45.76 14.85
C TRP A 274 -5.27 -44.73 14.17
N HIS A 275 -4.42 -45.23 13.27
CA HIS A 275 -3.63 -44.43 12.34
C HIS A 275 -4.53 -43.86 11.24
N PHE A 276 -4.66 -42.54 11.16
CA PHE A 276 -5.28 -41.87 10.02
C PHE A 276 -4.22 -41.68 8.91
N LYS A 277 -4.43 -42.34 7.76
CA LYS A 277 -3.69 -42.11 6.51
C LYS A 277 -4.25 -40.85 5.84
N GLY A 278 -3.43 -39.82 5.69
CA GLY A 278 -3.71 -38.65 4.85
C GLY A 278 -3.75 -39.04 3.37
N SER A 279 -4.83 -38.66 2.69
CA SER A 279 -4.98 -38.78 1.24
C SER A 279 -4.51 -37.50 0.56
N SER A 280 -3.63 -37.65 -0.43
CA SER A 280 -3.10 -36.59 -1.28
C SER A 280 -4.14 -36.14 -2.31
N ALA A 281 -4.30 -34.82 -2.46
CA ALA A 281 -5.14 -34.21 -3.51
C ALA A 281 -4.42 -34.18 -4.88
N PRO A 282 -5.15 -34.23 -6.01
CA PRO A 282 -4.57 -34.17 -7.35
C PRO A 282 -4.30 -32.73 -7.81
N LYS A 283 -3.13 -32.52 -8.43
CA LYS A 283 -2.82 -31.31 -9.22
C LYS A 283 -3.66 -31.32 -10.51
N LYS A 284 -4.37 -30.23 -10.77
CA LYS A 284 -4.96 -29.94 -12.09
C LYS A 284 -3.86 -29.41 -13.02
N ARG A 285 -3.98 -29.80 -14.29
CA ARG A 285 -3.20 -29.32 -15.44
C ARG A 285 -3.56 -27.89 -15.78
#